data_AF-A0A1R3FPU8-F1
#
_entry.id   AF-A0A1R3FPU8-F1
#
_cell.length_a   1.000
_cell.length_b   1.000
_cell.length_c   1.000
_cell.angle_alpha   90.00
_cell.angle_beta   90.00
_cell.angle_gamma   90.00
#
_symmetry.space_group_name_H-M   'P 1'
#
loop_
_entity.id
_entity.type
_entity.pdbx_description
1 polymer ?
#
loop_
_entity_poly.entity_id
_entity_poly.type
_entity_poly.pdbx_seq_one_letter_code
_entity_poly.pdbx_strand_id
1 'polypeptide(L)'
;MSTNDEQLTPMVDAMCGAISAILLVSVFFILGTAEQLKENLQNIERLKLRDFIKNNQDYFIVDHDVVIMEDMNGFYFNKTYHLSDKSKSIIKKNIHGKIKSIIITSNLDDKGKIFNVLLFLKQINLTTDVDDIDIVFKDKNSSISSIKWIVE
;
A
#
# COMPACT_ATOMS: atom_id res chain seq x y z
N MET A 1 11.40 -40.83 66.61
CA MET A 1 10.90 -40.46 65.27
C MET A 1 9.39 -40.34 65.38
N SER A 2 8.71 -39.25 65.06
CA SER A 2 9.08 -37.88 64.66
C SER A 2 7.79 -37.04 64.75
N THR A 3 7.49 -36.48 65.92
CA THR A 3 6.30 -35.63 66.13
C THR A 3 6.40 -34.26 65.45
N ASN A 4 7.59 -33.87 64.99
CA ASN A 4 7.81 -32.61 64.27
C ASN A 4 7.48 -32.72 62.77
N ASP A 5 7.49 -33.92 62.18
CA ASP A 5 7.24 -34.08 60.74
C ASP A 5 5.74 -33.95 60.40
N GLU A 6 4.85 -34.44 61.28
CA GLU A 6 3.38 -34.36 61.07
C GLU A 6 2.82 -32.93 61.20
N GLN A 7 3.48 -32.04 61.96
CA GLN A 7 3.06 -30.64 62.09
C GLN A 7 3.56 -29.75 60.94
N LEU A 8 4.63 -30.15 60.25
CA LEU A 8 5.20 -29.41 59.12
C LEU A 8 4.44 -29.69 57.81
N THR A 9 3.87 -30.88 57.64
CA THR A 9 3.10 -31.26 56.43
C THR A 9 1.97 -30.28 56.08
N PRO A 10 1.05 -29.89 56.98
CA PRO A 10 0.00 -28.93 56.65
C PRO A 10 0.53 -27.51 56.38
N MET A 11 1.68 -27.15 56.96
CA MET A 11 2.34 -25.88 56.68
C MET A 11 2.97 -25.86 55.29
N VAL A 12 3.63 -26.96 54.89
CA VAL A 12 4.22 -27.13 53.56
C VAL A 12 3.13 -27.17 52.49
N ASP A 13 2.01 -27.87 52.73
CA ASP A 13 0.87 -27.89 51.80
C ASP A 13 0.21 -26.51 51.64
N ALA A 14 0.04 -25.76 52.74
CA ALA A 14 -0.47 -24.39 52.66
C ALA A 14 0.47 -23.46 51.89
N MET A 15 1.79 -23.60 52.07
CA MET A 15 2.78 -22.84 51.31
C MET A 15 2.79 -23.23 49.82
N CYS A 16 2.71 -24.52 49.49
CA CYS A 16 2.59 -25.00 48.11
C CYS A 16 1.30 -24.50 47.43
N GLY A 17 0.18 -24.48 48.16
CA GLY A 17 -1.09 -23.91 47.68
C GLY A 17 -0.99 -22.41 47.39
N ALA A 18 -0.38 -21.66 48.31
CA ALA A 18 -0.15 -20.22 48.13
C ALA A 18 0.78 -19.91 46.95
N ILE A 19 1.88 -20.66 46.79
CA ILE A 19 2.81 -20.52 45.65
C ILE A 19 2.10 -20.84 44.33
N SER A 20 1.29 -21.90 44.31
CA SER A 20 0.52 -22.29 43.12
C SER A 20 -0.48 -21.19 42.72
N ALA A 21 -1.15 -20.57 43.69
CA ALA A 21 -2.05 -19.45 43.43
C ALA A 21 -1.31 -18.22 42.89
N ILE A 22 -0.14 -17.88 43.44
CA ILE A 22 0.70 -16.76 42.97
C ILE A 22 1.18 -17.01 41.53
N LEU A 23 1.60 -18.25 41.22
CA LEU A 23 1.99 -18.63 39.86
C LEU A 23 0.83 -18.48 38.89
N LEU A 24 -0.36 -18.96 39.27
CA LEU A 24 -1.56 -18.86 38.45
C LEU A 24 -1.91 -17.39 38.14
N VAL A 25 -1.92 -16.53 39.17
CA VAL A 25 -2.17 -15.08 39.01
C VAL A 25 -1.12 -14.44 38.10
N SER A 26 0.15 -14.81 38.26
CA SER A 26 1.25 -14.30 37.42
C SER A 26 1.06 -14.66 35.95
N VAL A 27 0.63 -15.89 35.66
CA VAL A 27 0.34 -16.33 34.28
C VAL A 27 -0.83 -15.53 33.69
N PHE A 28 -1.90 -15.29 34.46
CA PHE A 28 -3.02 -14.47 33.98
C PHE A 28 -2.61 -13.01 33.70
N PHE A 29 -1.75 -12.42 34.54
CA PHE A 29 -1.20 -11.09 34.28
C PHE A 29 -0.34 -11.03 33.01
N ILE A 30 0.51 -12.04 32.78
CA ILE A 30 1.34 -12.12 31.58
C ILE A 30 0.47 -12.26 30.33
N LEU A 31 -0.56 -13.09 30.35
CA LEU A 31 -1.48 -13.25 29.22
C LEU A 31 -2.26 -11.97 28.92
N GLY A 32 -2.80 -11.31 29.96
CA GLY A 32 -3.55 -10.05 29.77
C GLY A 32 -2.68 -8.90 29.23
N THR A 33 -1.42 -8.81 29.69
CA THR A 33 -0.47 -7.80 29.18
C THR A 33 -0.01 -8.10 27.75
N ALA A 34 0.17 -9.37 27.39
CA ALA A 34 0.52 -9.77 26.02
C ALA A 34 -0.61 -9.45 25.02
N GLU A 35 -1.86 -9.67 25.40
CA GLU A 35 -3.02 -9.31 24.57
C GLU A 35 -3.14 -7.79 24.37
N GLN A 36 -2.99 -7.00 25.44
CA GLN A 36 -2.96 -5.54 25.35
C GLN A 36 -1.80 -5.03 24.48
N LEU A 37 -0.61 -5.64 24.57
CA LEU A 37 0.52 -5.25 23.74
C LEU A 37 0.23 -5.51 22.25
N LYS A 38 -0.38 -6.65 21.93
CA LYS A 38 -0.78 -7.02 20.57
C LYS A 38 -1.81 -6.06 20.00
N GLU A 39 -2.80 -5.69 20.79
CA GLU A 39 -3.85 -4.73 20.39
C GLU A 39 -3.27 -3.32 20.18
N ASN A 40 -2.37 -2.88 21.06
CA ASN A 40 -1.66 -1.61 20.92
C ASN A 40 -0.74 -1.59 19.69
N LEU A 41 -0.02 -2.68 19.40
CA LEU A 41 0.79 -2.82 18.18
C LEU A 41 -0.08 -2.73 16.91
N GLN A 42 -1.21 -3.43 16.88
CA GLN A 42 -2.15 -3.36 15.76
C GLN A 42 -2.74 -1.95 15.58
N ASN A 43 -3.03 -1.25 16.68
CA ASN A 43 -3.50 0.12 16.63
C ASN A 43 -2.42 1.10 16.13
N ILE A 44 -1.15 0.91 16.54
CA ILE A 44 -0.02 1.69 16.03
C ILE A 44 0.17 1.45 14.52
N GLU A 45 0.10 0.19 14.06
CA GLU A 45 0.17 -0.12 12.63
C GLU A 45 -0.98 0.48 11.84
N ARG A 46 -2.21 0.41 12.37
CA ARG A 46 -3.38 1.06 11.75
C ARG A 46 -3.25 2.56 11.71
N LEU A 47 -2.71 3.20 12.75
CA LEU A 47 -2.45 4.64 12.77
C LEU A 47 -1.38 5.02 11.76
N LYS A 48 -0.27 4.27 11.68
CA LYS A 48 0.76 4.48 10.65
C LYS A 48 0.23 4.29 9.24
N LEU A 49 -0.60 3.26 9.02
CA LEU A 49 -1.25 3.02 7.73
C LEU A 49 -2.23 4.15 7.40
N ARG A 50 -3.01 4.62 8.38
CA ARG A 50 -3.94 5.73 8.22
C ARG A 50 -3.20 7.04 7.91
N ASP A 51 -2.09 7.31 8.58
CA ASP A 51 -1.27 8.50 8.35
C ASP A 51 -0.56 8.42 7.00
N PHE A 52 -0.08 7.24 6.62
CA PHE A 52 0.45 6.99 5.29
C PHE A 52 -0.63 7.18 4.21
N ILE A 53 -1.83 6.65 4.42
CA ILE A 53 -2.97 6.84 3.50
C ILE A 53 -3.29 8.33 3.40
N LYS A 54 -3.48 9.01 4.53
CA LYS A 54 -3.82 10.44 4.61
C LYS A 54 -2.78 11.33 3.92
N ASN A 55 -1.48 11.07 4.12
CA ASN A 55 -0.40 11.86 3.55
C ASN A 55 -0.11 11.53 2.07
N ASN A 56 -0.54 10.36 1.59
CA ASN A 56 -0.37 9.92 0.21
C ASN A 56 -1.70 9.78 -0.53
N GLN A 57 -2.78 10.41 -0.06
CA GLN A 57 -4.12 10.33 -0.66
C GLN A 57 -4.12 10.70 -2.16
N ASP A 58 -3.17 11.55 -2.59
CA ASP A 58 -2.99 11.94 -3.98
C ASP A 58 -2.44 10.82 -4.89
N TYR A 59 -1.89 9.75 -4.31
CA TYR A 59 -1.27 8.62 -5.00
C TYR A 59 -2.10 7.33 -4.92
N PHE A 60 -3.18 7.30 -4.14
CA PHE A 60 -4.10 6.17 -4.18
C PHE A 60 -4.81 6.20 -5.53
N ILE A 61 -4.68 5.10 -6.27
CA ILE A 61 -5.35 4.89 -7.56
C ILE A 61 -6.85 4.96 -7.30
N VAL A 62 -7.43 6.14 -7.45
CA VAL A 62 -8.89 6.29 -7.50
C VAL A 62 -9.29 5.79 -8.88
N ASP A 63 -10.19 4.80 -8.94
CA ASP A 63 -10.85 4.37 -10.17
C ASP A 63 -11.59 5.57 -10.75
N HIS A 64 -10.91 6.27 -11.65
CA HIS A 64 -11.48 7.34 -12.43
C HIS A 64 -11.45 6.90 -13.88
N ASP A 65 -12.64 6.88 -14.48
CA ASP A 65 -12.82 6.56 -15.89
C ASP A 65 -11.94 7.48 -16.74
N VAL A 66 -11.10 6.84 -17.53
CA VAL A 66 -10.12 7.51 -18.37
C VAL A 66 -10.81 7.89 -19.68
N VAL A 67 -10.76 9.16 -20.06
CA VAL A 67 -11.34 9.60 -21.34
C VAL A 67 -10.30 9.40 -22.43
N ILE A 68 -10.48 8.35 -23.25
CA ILE A 68 -9.60 8.02 -24.37
C ILE A 68 -9.78 9.08 -25.46
N MET A 69 -8.65 9.63 -25.93
CA MET A 69 -8.60 10.47 -27.12
C MET A 69 -8.39 9.58 -28.34
N GLU A 70 -9.48 9.15 -28.97
CA GLU A 70 -9.42 8.24 -30.12
C GLU A 70 -8.54 8.80 -31.27
N ASP A 71 -8.49 10.12 -31.44
CA ASP A 71 -7.78 10.77 -32.54
C ASP A 71 -6.30 11.09 -32.27
N MET A 72 -5.82 11.03 -31.01
CA MET A 72 -4.51 11.62 -30.62
C MET A 72 -3.59 10.70 -29.83
N ASN A 73 -3.80 9.39 -29.88
CA ASN A 73 -2.94 8.41 -29.17
C ASN A 73 -2.67 8.85 -27.73
N GLY A 74 -3.75 9.10 -26.99
CA GLY A 74 -3.65 9.64 -25.65
C GLY A 74 -4.94 9.52 -24.87
N PHE A 75 -4.89 9.91 -23.60
CA PHE A 75 -6.06 9.97 -22.74
C PHE A 75 -5.92 11.04 -21.67
N TYR A 76 -7.04 11.45 -21.10
CA TYR A 76 -7.11 12.39 -19.98
C TYR A 76 -7.35 11.69 -18.65
N PHE A 77 -6.76 12.23 -17.59
CA PHE A 77 -6.94 11.79 -16.20
C PHE A 77 -6.83 12.98 -15.25
N ASN A 78 -7.21 12.81 -13.98
CA ASN A 78 -7.19 13.91 -13.01
C ASN A 78 -5.87 13.90 -12.20
N LYS A 79 -5.77 13.01 -11.19
CA LYS A 79 -4.56 12.82 -10.35
C LYS A 79 -3.80 11.54 -10.70
N THR A 80 -4.51 10.41 -10.66
CA THR A 80 -4.03 9.10 -11.08
C THR A 80 -5.13 8.40 -11.88
N TYR A 81 -4.83 7.27 -12.50
CA TYR A 81 -5.82 6.53 -13.29
C TYR A 81 -5.65 5.02 -13.20
N HIS A 82 -6.72 4.30 -13.52
CA HIS A 82 -6.69 2.87 -13.77
C HIS A 82 -7.30 2.60 -15.15
N LEU A 83 -6.54 1.98 -16.04
CA LEU A 83 -7.07 1.58 -17.34
C LEU A 83 -7.92 0.32 -17.16
N SER A 84 -9.20 0.41 -17.49
CA SER A 84 -10.06 -0.76 -17.63
C SER A 84 -9.55 -1.68 -18.75
N ASP A 85 -9.90 -2.96 -18.71
CA ASP A 85 -9.42 -3.92 -19.71
C ASP A 85 -9.86 -3.57 -21.13
N LYS A 86 -11.04 -2.96 -21.28
CA LYS A 86 -11.50 -2.38 -22.55
C LYS A 86 -10.56 -1.27 -23.03
N SER A 87 -10.18 -0.35 -22.14
CA SER A 87 -9.27 0.76 -22.46
C SER A 87 -7.87 0.26 -22.81
N LYS A 88 -7.34 -0.70 -22.06
CA LYS A 88 -6.07 -1.37 -22.38
C LYS A 88 -6.11 -2.00 -23.76
N SER A 89 -7.19 -2.69 -24.11
CA SER A 89 -7.37 -3.32 -25.42
C SER A 89 -7.37 -2.29 -26.55
N ILE A 90 -8.10 -1.18 -26.40
CA ILE A 90 -8.14 -0.09 -27.39
C ILE A 90 -6.75 0.53 -27.56
N ILE A 91 -6.07 0.86 -26.46
CA ILE A 91 -4.73 1.45 -26.48
C ILE A 91 -3.73 0.51 -27.16
N LYS A 92 -3.71 -0.77 -26.77
CA LYS A 92 -2.84 -1.78 -27.40
C LYS A 92 -3.13 -1.96 -28.89
N LYS A 93 -4.39 -1.89 -29.28
CA LYS A 93 -4.78 -1.96 -30.70
C LYS A 93 -4.28 -0.75 -31.48
N ASN A 94 -4.27 0.44 -30.88
CA ASN A 94 -3.85 1.69 -31.53
C ASN A 94 -2.33 1.90 -31.55
N ILE A 95 -1.57 1.17 -30.72
CA ILE A 95 -0.11 1.15 -30.78
C ILE A 95 0.31 0.23 -31.93
N HIS A 96 0.33 0.77 -33.15
CA HIS A 96 0.84 0.10 -34.33
C HIS A 96 2.33 0.42 -34.54
N GLY A 97 3.22 -0.16 -33.74
CA GLY A 97 4.66 0.08 -33.82
C GLY A 97 5.33 0.27 -32.45
N LYS A 98 6.60 0.69 -32.46
CA LYS A 98 7.33 1.00 -31.22
C LYS A 98 6.97 2.40 -30.75
N ILE A 99 6.72 2.56 -29.45
CA ILE A 99 6.52 3.89 -28.87
C ILE A 99 7.86 4.59 -28.84
N LYS A 100 7.96 5.74 -29.49
CA LYS A 100 9.16 6.58 -29.52
C LYS A 100 9.18 7.57 -28.36
N SER A 101 8.02 8.12 -28.00
CA SER A 101 7.93 9.11 -26.93
C SER A 101 6.61 9.04 -26.17
N ILE A 102 6.67 9.28 -24.88
CA ILE A 102 5.52 9.46 -24.00
C ILE A 102 5.56 10.89 -23.45
N ILE A 103 4.49 11.63 -23.67
CA ILE A 103 4.33 13.01 -23.21
C ILE A 103 3.29 13.01 -22.10
N ILE A 104 3.70 13.34 -20.88
CA ILE A 104 2.79 13.57 -19.76
C ILE A 104 2.63 15.06 -19.52
N THR A 105 1.39 15.54 -19.57
CA THR A 105 1.03 16.93 -19.29
C THR A 105 0.21 16.98 -18.02
N SER A 106 0.73 17.58 -16.94
CA SER A 106 0.08 17.56 -15.63
C SER A 106 0.49 18.75 -14.76
N ASN A 107 -0.36 19.09 -13.78
CA ASN A 107 -0.05 20.05 -12.72
C ASN A 107 0.55 19.39 -11.46
N LEU A 108 0.74 18.06 -11.48
CA LEU A 108 1.32 17.31 -10.38
C LEU A 108 2.82 17.61 -10.22
N ASP A 109 3.36 17.30 -9.06
CA ASP A 109 4.81 17.31 -8.85
C ASP A 109 5.50 16.23 -9.71
N ASP A 110 6.83 16.31 -9.83
CA ASP A 110 7.58 15.39 -10.69
C ASP A 110 7.42 13.93 -10.24
N LYS A 111 7.24 13.68 -8.94
CA LYS A 111 6.94 12.34 -8.41
C LYS A 111 5.60 11.83 -8.92
N GLY A 112 4.54 12.64 -8.87
CA GLY A 112 3.23 12.30 -9.42
C GLY A 112 3.27 12.05 -10.93
N LYS A 113 4.05 12.84 -11.68
CA LYS A 113 4.23 12.61 -13.12
C LYS A 113 4.95 11.29 -13.40
N ILE A 114 6.08 11.04 -12.73
CA ILE A 114 6.86 9.81 -12.88
C ILE A 114 6.00 8.59 -12.52
N PHE A 115 5.25 8.67 -11.41
CA PHE A 115 4.35 7.59 -10.99
C PHE A 115 3.33 7.25 -12.08
N ASN A 116 2.69 8.25 -12.67
CA ASN A 116 1.70 8.04 -13.73
C ASN A 116 2.34 7.46 -14.99
N VAL A 117 3.55 7.88 -15.38
CA VAL A 117 4.25 7.27 -16.53
C VAL A 117 4.58 5.79 -16.26
N LEU A 118 5.11 5.46 -15.08
CA LEU A 118 5.37 4.08 -14.70
C LEU A 118 4.09 3.23 -14.68
N LEU A 119 2.99 3.83 -14.22
CA LEU A 119 1.69 3.19 -14.21
C LEU A 119 1.19 2.88 -15.62
N PHE A 120 1.40 3.79 -16.59
CA PHE A 120 1.09 3.57 -18.01
C PHE A 120 1.86 2.38 -18.56
N LEU A 121 3.19 2.40 -18.43
CA LEU A 121 4.09 1.39 -18.96
C LEU A 121 3.75 0.00 -18.40
N LYS A 122 3.47 -0.06 -17.09
CA LYS A 122 3.06 -1.29 -16.40
C LYS A 122 1.71 -1.80 -16.91
N GLN A 123 0.69 -0.96 -17.03
CA GLN A 123 -0.66 -1.41 -17.41
C GLN A 123 -0.77 -1.82 -18.89
N ILE A 124 0.09 -1.29 -19.76
CA ILE A 124 0.15 -1.64 -21.17
C ILE A 124 1.18 -2.75 -21.46
N ASN A 125 1.95 -3.20 -20.47
CA ASN A 125 3.04 -4.20 -20.59
C ASN A 125 4.18 -3.76 -21.55
N LEU A 126 4.57 -2.49 -21.50
CA LEU A 126 5.68 -1.93 -22.30
C LEU A 126 7.03 -1.99 -21.59
N THR A 127 7.15 -2.85 -20.56
CA THR A 127 8.31 -2.88 -19.65
C THR A 127 9.61 -3.36 -20.28
N THR A 128 9.58 -3.96 -21.47
CA THR A 128 10.77 -4.53 -22.14
C THR A 128 11.51 -3.58 -23.07
N ASP A 129 10.89 -2.46 -23.46
CA ASP A 129 11.45 -1.52 -24.47
C ASP A 129 11.60 -0.09 -23.93
N VAL A 130 11.58 0.08 -22.60
CA VAL A 130 11.54 1.40 -21.94
C VAL A 130 12.78 2.24 -22.22
N ASP A 131 13.94 1.59 -22.39
CA ASP A 131 15.23 2.28 -22.56
C ASP A 131 15.30 3.17 -23.82
N ASP A 132 14.45 2.90 -24.81
CA ASP A 132 14.37 3.65 -26.07
C ASP A 132 13.18 4.64 -26.13
N ILE A 133 12.43 4.80 -25.04
CA ILE A 133 11.25 5.67 -24.98
C ILE A 133 11.63 7.04 -24.39
N ASP A 134 11.48 8.10 -25.18
CA ASP A 134 11.69 9.47 -24.70
C ASP A 134 10.50 9.96 -23.85
N ILE A 135 10.73 10.22 -22.56
CA ILE A 135 9.69 10.66 -21.62
C ILE A 135 9.76 12.18 -21.45
N VAL A 136 8.73 12.86 -21.96
CA VAL A 136 8.64 14.33 -21.91
C VAL A 136 7.62 14.76 -20.86
N PHE A 137 8.10 15.49 -19.86
CA PHE A 137 7.28 16.10 -18.81
C PHE A 137 6.86 17.52 -19.21
N LYS A 138 5.56 17.80 -19.22
CA LYS A 138 5.02 19.14 -19.47
C LYS A 138 4.17 19.61 -18.30
N ASP A 139 4.40 20.84 -17.89
CA ASP A 139 3.58 21.51 -16.89
C ASP A 139 2.32 22.10 -17.52
N LYS A 140 1.24 22.11 -16.75
CA LYS A 140 -0.02 22.76 -17.12
C LYS A 140 -0.72 23.28 -15.88
N ASN A 141 -1.45 24.39 -16.01
CA ASN A 141 -2.18 25.01 -14.90
C ASN A 141 -3.60 24.45 -14.69
N SER A 142 -3.95 23.30 -15.28
CA SER A 142 -5.27 22.68 -15.12
C SER A 142 -5.20 21.42 -14.27
N SER A 143 -6.28 21.12 -13.53
CA SER A 143 -6.43 19.86 -12.80
C SER A 143 -6.48 18.63 -13.70
N ILE A 144 -6.92 18.78 -14.96
CA ILE A 144 -6.96 17.68 -15.92
C ILE A 144 -5.57 17.49 -16.54
N SER A 145 -5.01 16.32 -16.28
CA SER A 145 -3.75 15.81 -16.82
C SER A 145 -3.99 14.94 -18.06
N SER A 146 -2.96 14.71 -18.86
CA SER A 146 -3.01 13.80 -20.01
C SER A 146 -1.72 13.04 -20.23
N ILE A 147 -1.86 11.81 -20.75
CA ILE A 147 -0.76 11.04 -21.32
C ILE A 147 -1.02 10.92 -22.81
N LYS A 148 0.00 11.22 -23.61
CA LYS A 148 0.02 10.97 -25.05
C LYS A 148 1.25 10.17 -25.41
N TRP A 149 1.15 9.32 -26.42
CA TRP A 149 2.28 8.58 -26.96
C TRP A 149 2.43 8.83 -28.46
N ILE A 150 3.68 8.83 -28.90
CA ILE A 150 4.07 8.93 -30.30
C ILE A 150 4.63 7.58 -30.70
N VAL A 151 4.09 7.00 -31.78
CA VAL A 151 4.52 5.74 -32.37
C VAL A 151 5.36 6.06 -33.61
N GLU A 152 6.36 5.24 -33.89
CA GLU A 152 7.18 5.31 -35.11
C GLU A 152 6.46 4.76 -36.35
#